data_AF-A0A538FMF4-F1
#
_entry.id   AF-A0A538FMF4-F1
#
_cell.length_a   1.000
_cell.length_b   1.000
_cell.length_c   1.000
_cell.angle_alpha   90.00
_cell.angle_beta   90.00
_cell.angle_gamma   90.00
#
_symmetry.space_group_name_H-M   'P 1'
#
loop_
_entity.id
_entity.type
_entity.pdbx_description
1 polymer ?
#
loop_
_entity_poly.entity_id
_entity_poly.type
_entity_poly.pdbx_seq_one_letter_code
_entity_poly.pdbx_strand_id
1 'polypeptide(L)'
;MDEAWAKFEVNLLSERDYIDYLRHLYGLRLTDAEIVAGWNSIYIGVNDEVERVLRSVATRGLRVVAVTNTNVTHQRVWRDRFADHLDLFDAIYSSCEIGLRKPDRAFFANVLEAEGVGAPQALFIDDSQENVDVATALGILAFRHHGAKRLQSDLADHGVGC
;
A
#
# COMPACT_ATOMS: atom_id res chain seq x y z
N MET A 1 -0.91 -17.38 0.73
CA MET A 1 -0.91 -16.56 -0.49
C MET A 1 -0.25 -17.38 -1.58
N ASP A 2 -0.81 -17.41 -2.79
CA ASP A 2 -0.26 -18.21 -3.89
C ASP A 2 0.88 -17.47 -4.61
N GLU A 3 1.69 -18.24 -5.36
CA GLU A 3 2.89 -17.73 -6.03
C GLU A 3 2.54 -16.80 -7.21
N ALA A 4 1.43 -17.06 -7.91
CA ALA A 4 1.00 -16.28 -9.06
C ALA A 4 0.64 -14.85 -8.67
N TRP A 5 -0.08 -14.68 -7.56
CA TRP A 5 -0.42 -13.38 -7.00
C TRP A 5 0.82 -12.62 -6.53
N ALA A 6 1.74 -13.29 -5.83
CA ALA A 6 3.00 -12.68 -5.42
C ALA A 6 3.81 -12.17 -6.62
N LYS A 7 3.92 -12.95 -7.70
CA LYS A 7 4.56 -12.55 -8.95
C LYS A 7 3.85 -11.40 -9.63
N PHE A 8 2.52 -11.39 -9.64
CA PHE A 8 1.73 -10.32 -10.24
C PHE A 8 1.93 -8.99 -9.53
N GLU A 9 1.99 -8.99 -8.20
CA GLU A 9 2.22 -7.77 -7.41
C GLU A 9 3.61 -7.15 -7.59
N VAL A 10 4.59 -7.91 -8.10
CA VAL A 10 5.93 -7.39 -8.44
C VAL A 10 6.19 -7.38 -9.94
N ASN A 11 5.13 -7.43 -10.75
CA ASN A 11 5.18 -7.35 -12.21
C ASN A 11 6.03 -8.44 -12.89
N LEU A 12 6.17 -9.61 -12.25
CA LEU A 12 6.79 -10.82 -12.80
C LEU A 12 5.79 -11.75 -13.50
N LEU A 13 4.51 -11.40 -13.49
CA LEU A 13 3.44 -12.06 -14.23
C LEU A 13 2.59 -10.99 -14.91
N SER A 14 2.23 -11.19 -16.18
CA SER A 14 1.43 -10.19 -16.90
C SER A 14 -0.03 -10.17 -16.42
N GLU A 15 -0.74 -9.06 -16.64
CA GLU A 15 -2.18 -8.96 -16.36
C GLU A 15 -2.95 -10.08 -17.07
N ARG A 16 -2.63 -10.36 -18.34
CA ARG A 16 -3.25 -11.43 -19.12
C ARG A 16 -3.01 -12.81 -18.51
N ASP A 17 -1.76 -13.13 -18.17
CA ASP A 17 -1.41 -14.43 -17.61
C ASP A 17 -2.02 -14.61 -16.21
N TYR A 18 -2.13 -13.55 -15.42
CA TYR A 18 -2.79 -13.61 -14.12
C TYR A 18 -4.32 -13.77 -14.25
N ILE A 19 -4.96 -13.09 -15.22
CA ILE A 19 -6.38 -13.29 -15.53
C ILE A 19 -6.63 -14.73 -15.99
N ASP A 20 -5.77 -15.26 -16.88
CA ASP A 20 -5.83 -16.64 -17.33
C ASP A 20 -5.67 -17.60 -16.14
N TYR A 21 -4.72 -17.33 -15.23
CA TYR A 21 -4.55 -18.08 -13.99
C TYR A 21 -5.82 -18.09 -13.14
N LEU A 22 -6.43 -16.93 -12.85
CA LEU A 22 -7.68 -16.83 -12.09
C LEU A 22 -8.81 -17.60 -12.75
N ARG A 23 -8.92 -17.51 -14.10
CA ARG A 23 -9.93 -18.24 -14.86
C ARG A 23 -9.81 -19.74 -14.67
N HIS A 24 -8.60 -20.29 -14.75
CA HIS A 24 -8.36 -21.71 -14.57
C HIS A 24 -8.54 -22.14 -13.10
N LEU A 25 -8.00 -21.36 -12.16
CA LEU A 25 -8.05 -21.67 -10.73
C LEU A 25 -9.49 -21.79 -10.22
N TYR A 26 -10.37 -20.87 -10.65
CA TYR A 26 -11.76 -20.81 -10.18
C TYR A 26 -12.78 -21.36 -11.19
N GLY A 27 -12.34 -21.90 -12.34
CA GLY A 27 -13.23 -22.43 -13.37
C GLY A 27 -14.20 -21.39 -13.95
N LEU A 28 -13.75 -20.13 -14.05
CA LEU A 28 -14.60 -19.01 -14.47
C LEU A 28 -14.94 -19.12 -15.96
N ARG A 29 -16.19 -18.82 -16.31
CA ARG A 29 -16.65 -18.65 -17.71
C ARG A 29 -16.92 -17.18 -17.99
N LEU A 30 -15.95 -16.36 -17.63
CA LEU A 30 -16.00 -14.91 -17.73
C LEU A 30 -14.92 -14.42 -18.70
N THR A 31 -15.22 -13.33 -19.40
CA THR A 31 -14.28 -12.57 -20.21
C THR A 31 -13.21 -11.92 -19.34
N ASP A 32 -12.08 -11.53 -19.93
CA ASP A 32 -11.04 -10.76 -19.24
C ASP A 32 -11.62 -9.52 -18.56
N ALA A 33 -12.49 -8.79 -19.27
CA ALA A 33 -13.12 -7.57 -18.76
C ALA A 33 -14.00 -7.83 -17.53
N GLU A 34 -14.78 -8.91 -17.52
CA GLU A 34 -15.62 -9.29 -16.37
C GLU A 34 -14.76 -9.72 -15.16
N ILE A 35 -13.69 -10.48 -15.40
CA ILE A 35 -12.75 -10.89 -14.34
C ILE A 35 -12.06 -9.65 -13.75
N VAL A 36 -11.56 -8.75 -14.60
CA VAL A 36 -10.92 -7.50 -14.17
C VAL A 36 -11.90 -6.61 -13.41
N ALA A 37 -13.15 -6.48 -13.89
CA ALA A 37 -14.17 -5.69 -13.21
C ALA A 37 -14.51 -6.26 -11.82
N GLY A 38 -14.71 -7.58 -11.73
CA GLY A 38 -14.98 -8.27 -10.48
C GLY A 38 -13.80 -8.22 -9.50
N TRP A 39 -12.57 -8.37 -10.00
CA TRP A 39 -11.37 -8.29 -9.16
C TRP A 39 -11.18 -6.89 -8.57
N ASN A 40 -11.46 -5.84 -9.35
CA ASN A 40 -11.36 -4.45 -8.89
C ASN A 40 -12.55 -3.95 -8.06
N SER A 41 -13.61 -4.74 -7.89
CA SER A 41 -14.78 -4.31 -7.10
C SER A 41 -14.47 -4.21 -5.60
N ILE A 42 -13.28 -4.63 -5.17
CA ILE A 42 -12.78 -4.48 -3.79
C ILE A 42 -12.61 -3.02 -3.36
N TYR A 43 -12.49 -2.09 -4.32
CA TYR A 43 -12.38 -0.67 -4.05
C TYR A 43 -13.77 -0.08 -3.83
N ILE A 44 -14.16 0.09 -2.56
CA ILE A 44 -15.51 0.53 -2.20
C ILE A 44 -15.58 2.04 -2.00
N GLY A 45 -14.60 2.62 -1.28
CA GLY A 45 -14.53 4.05 -0.98
C GLY A 45 -13.31 4.40 -0.13
N VAL A 46 -13.15 5.69 0.14
CA VAL A 46 -12.07 6.23 0.98
C VAL A 46 -12.52 6.24 2.44
N ASN A 47 -11.56 6.06 3.35
CA ASN A 47 -11.81 6.24 4.78
C ASN A 47 -11.53 7.69 5.18
N ASP A 48 -12.59 8.51 5.19
CA ASP A 48 -12.51 9.94 5.49
C ASP A 48 -11.91 10.24 6.87
N GLU A 49 -12.05 9.32 7.83
CA GLU A 49 -11.45 9.50 9.15
C GLU A 49 -9.93 9.35 9.15
N VAL A 50 -9.43 8.37 8.41
CA VAL A 50 -7.99 8.18 8.22
C VAL A 50 -7.41 9.32 7.38
N GLU A 51 -8.09 9.71 6.30
CA GLU A 51 -7.65 10.83 5.46
C GLU A 51 -7.49 12.11 6.26
N ARG A 52 -8.47 12.44 7.13
CA ARG A 52 -8.41 13.62 7.98
C ARG A 52 -7.21 13.61 8.93
N VAL A 53 -6.89 12.45 9.51
CA VAL A 53 -5.71 12.31 10.38
C VAL A 53 -4.42 12.48 9.58
N LEU A 54 -4.32 11.90 8.38
CA LEU A 54 -3.12 12.05 7.55
C LEU A 54 -2.95 13.49 7.05
N ARG A 55 -4.04 14.18 6.67
CA ARG A 55 -3.99 15.60 6.30
C ARG A 55 -3.55 16.47 7.47
N SER A 56 -3.93 16.16 8.71
CA SER A 56 -3.48 16.92 9.88
C SER A 56 -2.01 16.68 10.24
N VAL A 57 -1.45 15.53 9.86
CA VAL A 57 0.01 15.27 9.94
C VAL A 57 0.76 16.11 8.90
N ALA A 58 0.25 16.19 7.68
CA ALA A 58 0.88 16.96 6.60
C ALA A 58 1.02 18.46 6.92
N THR A 59 0.06 19.07 7.63
CA THR A 59 0.15 20.48 8.05
C THR A 59 1.28 20.78 9.03
N ARG A 60 1.91 19.75 9.60
CA ARG A 60 3.08 19.87 10.48
C ARG A 60 4.42 19.89 9.72
N GLY A 61 4.38 19.91 8.39
CA GLY A 61 5.58 19.89 7.54
C GLY A 61 6.24 18.53 7.43
N LEU A 62 5.51 17.46 7.77
CA LEU A 62 5.98 16.09 7.62
C LEU A 62 5.71 15.61 6.19
N ARG A 63 6.70 14.90 5.64
CA ARG A 63 6.59 14.21 4.37
C ARG A 63 5.68 12.99 4.53
N VAL A 64 4.63 12.88 3.72
CA VAL A 64 3.65 11.78 3.80
C VAL A 64 3.70 10.97 2.50
N VAL A 65 4.05 9.70 2.61
CA VAL A 65 4.12 8.77 1.46
C VAL A 65 3.18 7.60 1.64
N ALA A 66 2.65 7.07 0.54
CA ALA A 66 1.96 5.79 0.53
C ALA A 66 2.89 4.70 0.04
N VAL A 67 2.85 3.53 0.69
CA VAL A 67 3.56 2.31 0.27
C VAL A 67 2.56 1.17 0.19
N THR A 68 2.44 0.53 -0.97
CA THR A 68 1.36 -0.45 -1.20
C THR A 68 1.84 -1.68 -1.97
N ASN A 69 1.45 -2.85 -1.48
CA ASN A 69 1.47 -4.08 -2.27
C ASN A 69 0.23 -4.05 -3.17
N THR A 70 0.43 -3.95 -4.48
CA THR A 70 -0.65 -3.85 -5.45
C THR A 70 -0.19 -4.40 -6.79
N ASN A 71 -1.10 -4.43 -7.76
CA ASN A 71 -0.82 -4.87 -9.12
C ASN A 71 -1.29 -3.81 -10.12
N VAL A 72 -0.84 -3.94 -11.37
CA VAL A 72 -1.09 -2.96 -12.44
C VAL A 72 -2.58 -2.71 -12.68
N THR A 73 -3.41 -3.74 -12.51
CA THR A 73 -4.86 -3.67 -12.74
C THR A 73 -5.56 -2.87 -11.65
N HIS A 74 -5.26 -3.18 -10.39
CA HIS A 74 -5.71 -2.43 -9.23
C HIS A 74 -5.24 -0.99 -9.25
N GLN A 75 -3.96 -0.80 -9.52
CA GLN A 75 -3.32 0.51 -9.63
C GLN A 75 -3.99 1.43 -10.61
N ARG A 76 -4.31 0.93 -11.81
CA ARG A 76 -5.07 1.68 -12.80
C ARG A 76 -6.42 2.14 -12.26
N VAL A 77 -7.15 1.28 -11.54
CA VAL A 77 -8.48 1.60 -11.00
C VAL A 77 -8.43 2.60 -9.86
N TRP A 78 -7.59 2.39 -8.85
CA TRP A 78 -7.57 3.32 -7.70
C TRP A 78 -6.94 4.67 -8.05
N ARG A 79 -6.01 4.72 -9.03
CA ARG A 79 -5.47 6.00 -9.53
C ARG A 79 -6.53 6.86 -10.19
N ASP A 80 -7.41 6.25 -10.99
CA ASP A 80 -8.50 6.96 -11.67
C ASP A 80 -9.62 7.31 -10.70
N ARG A 81 -10.12 6.31 -9.96
CA ARG A 81 -11.31 6.45 -9.11
C ARG A 81 -11.12 7.37 -7.90
N PHE A 82 -9.89 7.45 -7.37
CA PHE A 82 -9.61 8.22 -6.16
C PHE A 82 -8.59 9.34 -6.40
N ALA A 83 -8.43 9.79 -7.65
CA ALA A 83 -7.46 10.82 -8.04
C ALA A 83 -7.48 12.05 -7.10
N ASP A 84 -8.67 12.52 -6.73
CA ASP A 84 -8.88 13.68 -5.86
C ASP A 84 -8.38 13.50 -4.41
N HIS A 85 -8.10 12.26 -3.99
CA HIS A 85 -7.61 11.92 -2.65
C HIS A 85 -6.11 11.63 -2.61
N LEU A 86 -5.49 11.40 -3.78
CA LEU A 86 -4.08 11.00 -3.85
C LEU A 86 -3.12 12.17 -3.62
N ASP A 87 -3.61 13.41 -3.71
CA ASP A 87 -2.86 14.64 -3.45
C ASP A 87 -2.33 14.76 -2.01
N LEU A 88 -2.91 13.98 -1.09
CA LEU A 88 -2.45 13.83 0.29
C LEU A 88 -1.03 13.28 0.38
N PHE A 89 -0.61 12.43 -0.57
CA PHE A 89 0.67 11.75 -0.53
C PHE A 89 1.65 12.46 -1.47
N ASP A 90 2.79 12.94 -0.95
CA ASP A 90 3.79 13.54 -1.85
C ASP A 90 4.57 12.49 -2.66
N ALA A 91 4.42 11.19 -2.36
CA ALA A 91 4.76 10.09 -3.28
C ALA A 91 3.97 8.81 -2.96
N ILE A 92 3.81 7.94 -3.97
CA ILE A 92 3.18 6.62 -3.85
C ILE A 92 4.12 5.56 -4.43
N TYR A 93 4.55 4.64 -3.57
CA TYR A 93 5.42 3.52 -3.89
C TYR A 93 4.60 2.23 -4.02
N SER A 94 4.39 1.79 -5.25
CA SER A 94 3.61 0.59 -5.57
C SER A 94 4.53 -0.58 -5.89
N SER A 95 4.25 -1.75 -5.30
CA SER A 95 5.10 -2.94 -5.51
C SER A 95 5.25 -3.33 -6.98
N CYS A 96 4.22 -3.15 -7.79
CA CYS A 96 4.25 -3.48 -9.22
C CYS A 96 5.09 -2.52 -10.06
N GLU A 97 5.35 -1.31 -9.57
CA GLU A 97 6.24 -0.34 -10.23
C GLU A 97 7.70 -0.55 -9.79
N ILE A 98 7.91 -0.87 -8.51
CA ILE A 98 9.25 -1.05 -7.93
C ILE A 98 9.82 -2.45 -8.22
N GLY A 99 8.96 -3.46 -8.39
CA GLY A 99 9.37 -4.87 -8.49
C GLY A 99 9.76 -5.50 -7.16
N LEU A 100 9.44 -4.84 -6.04
CA LEU A 100 9.66 -5.31 -4.67
C LEU A 100 8.34 -5.19 -3.90
N ARG A 101 8.14 -5.99 -2.86
CA ARG A 101 6.93 -5.93 -2.04
C ARG A 101 7.22 -6.05 -0.56
N LYS A 102 6.34 -5.53 0.28
CA LYS A 102 6.33 -5.84 1.71
C LYS A 102 5.97 -7.32 1.89
N PRO A 103 6.53 -8.05 2.87
CA PRO A 103 7.41 -7.59 3.94
C PRO A 103 8.92 -7.67 3.59
N ASP A 104 9.32 -7.76 2.31
CA ASP A 104 10.75 -7.91 1.99
C ASP A 104 11.56 -6.69 2.46
N ARG A 105 12.67 -6.93 3.15
CA ARG A 105 13.55 -5.86 3.67
C ARG A 105 14.02 -4.91 2.56
N ALA A 106 14.20 -5.44 1.34
CA ALA A 106 14.59 -4.67 0.17
C ALA A 106 13.57 -3.59 -0.22
N PHE A 107 12.26 -3.84 -0.01
CA PHE A 107 11.23 -2.85 -0.28
C PHE A 107 11.38 -1.63 0.62
N PHE A 108 11.52 -1.86 1.94
CA PHE A 108 11.71 -0.77 2.91
C PHE A 108 13.01 0.00 2.66
N ALA A 109 14.11 -0.70 2.37
CA ALA A 109 15.38 -0.07 2.04
C ALA A 109 15.27 0.83 0.80
N ASN A 110 14.57 0.36 -0.24
CA ASN A 110 14.35 1.13 -1.48
C ASN A 110 13.53 2.41 -1.22
N VAL A 111 12.48 2.33 -0.40
CA VAL A 111 11.67 3.51 -0.06
C VAL A 111 12.48 4.51 0.79
N LEU A 112 13.23 4.04 1.79
CA LEU A 112 14.08 4.91 2.61
C LEU A 112 15.16 5.62 1.78
N GLU A 113 15.78 4.90 0.83
CA GLU A 113 16.76 5.46 -0.11
C GLU A 113 16.12 6.52 -1.01
N ALA A 114 14.94 6.24 -1.58
CA ALA A 114 14.21 7.17 -2.44
C ALA A 114 13.79 8.46 -1.69
N GLU A 115 13.41 8.35 -0.42
CA GLU A 115 13.06 9.49 0.43
C GLU A 115 14.30 10.17 1.06
N GLY A 116 15.49 9.59 0.93
CA GLY A 116 16.74 10.14 1.47
C GLY A 116 16.79 10.20 3.00
N VAL A 117 16.08 9.31 3.70
CA VAL A 117 15.98 9.28 5.16
C VAL A 117 16.48 7.97 5.75
N GLY A 118 17.02 8.02 6.96
CA GLY A 118 17.36 6.82 7.73
C GLY A 118 16.13 6.20 8.39
N ALA A 119 16.18 4.90 8.67
CA ALA A 119 15.09 4.18 9.35
C ALA A 119 14.58 4.85 10.64
N PRO A 120 15.44 5.38 11.54
CA PRO A 120 14.98 6.06 12.75
C PRO A 120 14.24 7.40 12.52
N GLN A 121 14.28 7.93 11.30
CA GLN A 121 13.60 9.16 10.90
C GLN A 121 12.24 8.88 10.24
N ALA A 122 11.88 7.61 10.06
CA ALA A 122 10.65 7.18 9.43
C ALA A 122 9.68 6.57 10.44
N LEU A 123 8.38 6.82 10.19
CA LEU A 123 7.27 6.15 10.86
C LEU A 123 6.48 5.36 9.81
N PHE A 124 6.19 4.09 10.09
CA PHE A 124 5.46 3.19 9.20
C PHE A 124 4.16 2.68 9.84
N ILE A 125 3.06 2.74 9.09
CA ILE A 125 1.74 2.27 9.52
C ILE A 125 1.22 1.27 8.49
N ASP A 126 0.79 0.10 8.95
CA ASP A 126 0.27 -0.96 8.09
C ASP A 126 -0.66 -1.87 8.89
N ASP A 127 -1.66 -2.47 8.26
CA ASP A 127 -2.60 -3.38 8.92
C ASP A 127 -2.03 -4.80 9.11
N SER A 128 -1.00 -5.17 8.33
CA SER A 128 -0.28 -6.44 8.45
C SER A 128 0.79 -6.39 9.54
N GLN A 129 0.67 -7.27 10.53
CA GLN A 129 1.68 -7.40 11.58
C GLN A 129 3.06 -7.81 11.02
N GLU A 130 3.08 -8.64 9.96
CA GLU A 130 4.33 -9.09 9.35
C GLU A 130 5.11 -7.92 8.72
N ASN A 131 4.40 -6.99 8.07
CA ASN A 131 5.00 -5.78 7.52
C ASN A 131 5.57 -4.89 8.64
N VAL A 132 4.82 -4.73 9.73
CA VAL A 132 5.23 -3.95 10.91
C VAL A 132 6.48 -4.55 11.55
N ASP A 133 6.51 -5.87 11.75
CA ASP A 133 7.62 -6.58 12.38
C ASP A 133 8.93 -6.40 11.59
N VAL A 134 8.88 -6.50 10.25
CA VAL A 134 10.06 -6.26 9.41
C VAL A 134 10.51 -4.80 9.45
N ALA A 135 9.59 -3.85 9.39
CA ALA A 135 9.91 -2.43 9.51
C ALA A 135 10.59 -2.13 10.85
N THR A 136 10.05 -2.64 11.96
CA THR A 136 10.65 -2.53 13.30
C THR A 136 12.03 -3.16 13.35
N ALA A 137 12.22 -4.35 12.75
CA ALA A 137 13.53 -5.01 12.68
C ALA A 137 14.57 -4.27 11.81
N LEU A 138 14.16 -3.25 11.06
CA LEU A 138 15.03 -2.34 10.32
C LEU A 138 15.31 -1.03 11.09
N GLY A 139 14.70 -0.86 12.27
CA GLY A 139 14.81 0.36 13.07
C GLY A 139 13.82 1.47 12.68
N ILE A 140 12.80 1.14 11.90
CA ILE A 140 11.68 2.05 11.59
C ILE A 140 10.71 2.03 12.76
N LEU A 141 10.25 3.20 13.20
CA LEU A 141 9.14 3.28 14.15
C LEU A 141 7.87 2.78 13.45
N ALA A 142 7.31 1.65 13.87
CA ALA A 142 6.20 1.04 13.14
C ALA A 142 5.04 0.63 14.04
N PHE A 143 3.81 0.83 13.56
CA PHE A 143 2.58 0.47 14.28
C PHE A 143 1.59 -0.25 13.39
N ARG A 144 0.87 -1.19 13.99
CA ARG A 144 -0.23 -1.85 13.32
C ARG A 144 -1.48 -0.97 13.31
N HIS A 145 -2.04 -0.77 12.12
CA HIS A 145 -3.26 0.01 11.96
C HIS A 145 -4.49 -0.76 12.45
N HIS A 146 -5.29 -0.12 13.31
CA HIS A 146 -6.56 -0.66 13.83
C HIS A 146 -7.73 0.34 13.72
N GLY A 147 -7.62 1.33 12.83
CA GLY A 147 -8.61 2.37 12.62
C GLY A 147 -8.14 3.78 13.02
N ALA A 148 -8.92 4.79 12.63
CA ALA A 148 -8.51 6.20 12.71
C ALA A 148 -8.25 6.71 14.13
N LYS A 149 -9.07 6.31 15.12
CA LYS A 149 -8.87 6.71 16.52
C LYS A 149 -7.51 6.23 17.05
N ARG A 150 -7.16 4.98 16.75
CA ARG A 150 -5.90 4.39 17.20
C ARG A 150 -4.72 5.06 16.48
N LEU A 151 -4.84 5.29 15.18
CA LEU A 151 -3.86 6.03 14.39
C LEU A 151 -3.57 7.42 15.00
N GLN A 152 -4.62 8.17 15.34
CA GLN A 152 -4.45 9.49 15.97
C GLN A 152 -3.68 9.39 17.30
N SER A 153 -4.03 8.44 18.17
CA SER A 153 -3.31 8.23 19.44
C SER A 153 -1.85 7.83 19.23
N ASP A 154 -1.57 6.86 18.35
CA ASP A 154 -0.20 6.40 18.09
C ASP A 154 0.66 7.54 17.54
N LEU A 155 0.10 8.38 16.66
CA LEU A 155 0.80 9.56 16.16
C LEU A 155 1.06 10.58 17.29
N ALA A 156 0.06 10.86 18.15
CA ALA A 156 0.20 11.82 19.25
C ALA A 156 1.28 11.39 20.27
N ASP A 157 1.29 10.10 20.64
CA ASP A 157 2.24 9.52 21.59
C ASP A 157 3.71 9.64 21.12
N HIS A 158 3.92 9.74 19.80
CA HIS A 158 5.23 9.86 19.18
C HIS A 158 5.55 11.29 18.70
N GLY A 159 4.75 12.28 19.13
CA GLY A 159 4.96 13.68 18.80
C GLY A 159 4.63 14.04 17.35
N VAL A 160 3.91 13.18 16.63
CA VAL A 160 3.50 13.30 15.22
C VAL A 160 2.02 13.69 15.08
N GLY A 161 1.19 13.45 16.10
CA GLY A 161 -0.26 13.68 16.10
C GLY A 161 -0.71 15.07 16.57
N CYS A 162 -2.03 15.26 16.64
CA CYS A 162 -2.70 16.48 17.12
C CYS A 162 -3.26 16.27 18.53
#